data_AF-R0MQH6-F1
#
_entry.id   AF-R0MQH6-F1
#
_cell.length_a   1.000
_cell.length_b   1.000
_cell.length_c   1.000
_cell.angle_alpha   90.00
_cell.angle_beta   90.00
_cell.angle_gamma   90.00
#
_symmetry.space_group_name_H-M   'P 1'
#
loop_
_entity.id
_entity.type
_entity.pdbx_description
1 polymer ?
#
loop_
_entity_poly.entity_id
_entity_poly.type
_entity_poly.pdbx_seq_one_letter_code
_entity_poly.pdbx_strand_id
1 'polypeptide(L)'
;MLFFYFLGVYGDCLEIRTSEFDELIVNDKVIKSSELVGFDNVKISHPGTSIFKFIKTKKKTFKLVDITRYIDKKYERNIRIDYEVKYKDWLRGQEKLTCILTLLALSFLFFFKNIFGVFKV
;
A
#
# COMPACT_ATOMS: atom_id res chain seq x y z
N MET A 1 5.87 14.28 -5.05
CA MET A 1 4.73 15.23 -5.09
C MET A 1 3.82 15.07 -6.31
N LEU A 2 4.17 14.25 -7.32
CA LEU A 2 3.40 14.07 -8.55
C LEU A 2 2.30 12.96 -8.48
N PHE A 3 2.33 12.08 -7.47
CA PHE A 3 1.51 10.86 -7.44
C PHE A 3 0.01 11.09 -7.18
N PHE A 4 -0.35 12.19 -6.50
CA PHE A 4 -1.76 12.44 -6.11
C PHE A 4 -2.58 13.19 -7.16
N TYR A 5 -1.97 13.70 -8.24
CA TYR A 5 -2.69 14.56 -9.19
C TYR A 5 -3.55 13.77 -10.21
N PHE A 6 -3.28 12.47 -10.39
CA PHE A 6 -3.88 11.65 -11.45
C PHE A 6 -4.83 10.54 -11.00
N LEU A 7 -5.01 10.32 -9.69
CA LEU A 7 -5.88 9.25 -9.22
C LEU A 7 -7.35 9.71 -9.18
N GLY A 8 -7.97 9.76 -10.35
CA GLY A 8 -9.39 9.43 -10.45
C GLY A 8 -9.51 7.94 -10.15
N VAL A 9 -10.02 7.60 -8.96
CA VAL A 9 -9.97 6.23 -8.46
C VAL A 9 -11.16 5.46 -8.98
N TYR A 10 -10.90 4.60 -9.97
CA TYR A 10 -11.84 3.63 -10.53
C TYR A 10 -11.74 2.28 -9.82
N GLY A 11 -11.67 2.29 -8.50
CA GLY A 11 -11.56 1.06 -7.71
C GLY A 11 -12.32 1.20 -6.40
N ASP A 12 -13.03 0.14 -6.02
CA ASP A 12 -13.85 -0.01 -4.80
C ASP A 12 -13.04 0.05 -3.51
N CYS A 13 -11.72 0.24 -3.62
CA CYS A 13 -10.77 0.21 -2.54
C CYS A 13 -9.70 1.28 -2.75
N LEU A 14 -9.60 2.18 -1.80
CA LEU A 14 -8.62 3.25 -1.69
C LEU A 14 -7.63 2.91 -0.60
N GLU A 15 -6.34 3.00 -0.90
CA GLU A 15 -5.29 2.82 0.11
C GLU A 15 -4.40 4.06 0.16
N ILE A 16 -4.11 4.53 1.36
CA ILE A 16 -3.21 5.66 1.60
C ILE A 16 -2.32 5.36 2.80
N ARG A 17 -1.02 5.69 2.69
CA ARG A 17 -0.07 5.46 3.78
C ARG A 17 -0.29 6.47 4.90
N THR A 18 -0.14 6.04 6.15
CA THR A 18 -0.23 6.93 7.33
C THR A 18 0.79 8.06 7.31
N SER A 19 1.94 7.88 6.65
CA SER A 19 2.96 8.93 6.46
C SER A 19 2.60 10.02 5.42
N GLU A 20 1.63 9.75 4.56
CA GLU A 20 1.27 10.63 3.43
C GLU A 20 0.24 11.70 3.80
N PHE A 21 -0.43 11.56 4.94
CA PHE A 21 -1.42 12.51 5.44
C PHE A 21 -1.21 12.82 6.92
N ASP A 22 -1.71 13.98 7.35
CA ASP A 22 -1.83 14.36 8.76
C ASP A 22 -3.27 14.11 9.21
N GLU A 23 -4.24 14.43 8.33
CA GLU A 23 -5.66 14.25 8.58
C GLU A 23 -6.40 13.75 7.32
N LEU A 24 -7.29 12.78 7.50
CA LEU A 24 -8.21 12.26 6.49
C LEU A 24 -9.66 12.46 6.95
N ILE A 25 -10.48 13.06 6.11
CA ILE A 25 -11.90 13.29 6.38
C ILE A 25 -12.74 12.37 5.49
N VAL A 26 -13.48 11.43 6.07
CA VAL A 26 -14.28 10.41 5.38
C VAL A 26 -15.67 10.34 6.02
N ASN A 27 -16.74 10.69 5.28
CA ASN A 27 -18.12 10.74 5.80
C ASN A 27 -18.20 11.41 7.20
N ASP A 28 -17.66 12.62 7.30
CA ASP A 28 -17.60 13.45 8.51
C ASP A 28 -16.76 12.88 9.67
N LYS A 29 -16.17 11.68 9.52
CA LYS A 29 -15.15 11.16 10.43
C LYS A 29 -13.79 11.76 10.09
N VAL A 30 -13.08 12.22 11.11
CA VAL A 30 -11.71 12.71 10.99
C VAL A 30 -10.77 11.64 11.52
N ILE A 31 -9.83 11.22 10.69
CA ILE A 31 -8.80 10.24 10.99
C ILE A 31 -7.47 10.97 10.99
N LYS A 32 -6.78 11.00 12.13
CA LYS A 32 -5.46 11.62 12.22
C LYS A 32 -4.37 10.57 12.15
N SER A 33 -3.32 10.81 11.37
CA SER A 33 -2.20 9.87 11.28
C SER A 33 -1.47 9.70 12.62
N SER A 34 -1.48 10.74 13.47
CA SER A 34 -0.93 10.67 14.84
C SER A 34 -1.65 9.69 15.75
N GLU A 35 -2.92 9.38 15.48
CA GLU A 35 -3.73 8.44 16.26
C GLU A 35 -3.57 7.00 15.77
N LEU A 36 -2.93 6.79 14.61
CA LEU A 36 -2.75 5.48 13.96
C LEU A 36 -1.39 4.86 14.28
N VAL A 37 -1.01 4.85 15.55
CA VAL A 37 0.26 4.26 16.00
C VAL A 37 0.26 2.76 15.73
N GLY A 38 1.25 2.29 14.97
CA GLY A 38 1.41 0.88 14.62
C GLY A 38 0.67 0.45 13.36
N PHE A 39 -0.02 1.35 12.65
CA PHE A 39 -0.61 1.08 11.34
C PHE A 39 0.10 1.87 10.24
N ASP A 40 0.37 1.21 9.12
CA ASP A 40 1.11 1.80 8.00
C ASP A 40 0.19 2.38 6.93
N ASN A 41 -1.03 1.84 6.83
CA ASN A 41 -1.98 2.19 5.78
C ASN A 41 -3.38 2.29 6.34
N VAL A 42 -4.14 3.23 5.76
CA VAL A 42 -5.59 3.30 5.88
C VAL A 42 -6.19 2.80 4.57
N LYS A 43 -7.08 1.83 4.68
CA LYS A 43 -7.84 1.28 3.57
C LYS A 43 -9.28 1.72 3.69
N ILE A 44 -9.79 2.32 2.62
CA ILE A 44 -11.15 2.83 2.53
C ILE A 44 -11.85 2.08 1.41
N SER A 45 -12.83 1.26 1.77
CA SER A 45 -13.61 0.47 0.83
C SER A 45 -15.00 1.06 0.66
N HIS A 46 -15.46 1.11 -0.58
CA HIS A 46 -16.78 1.62 -0.94
C HIS A 46 -17.43 0.76 -2.01
N PRO A 47 -18.76 0.81 -2.17
CA PRO A 47 -19.43 0.09 -3.25
C PRO A 47 -18.97 0.62 -4.61
N GLY A 48 -18.69 -0.25 -5.58
CA GLY A 48 -18.19 0.09 -6.92
C GLY A 48 -19.15 0.85 -7.84
N THR A 49 -20.36 1.12 -7.38
CA THR A 49 -21.31 1.98 -8.11
C THR A 49 -21.10 3.47 -7.82
N SER A 50 -19.99 3.85 -7.21
CA SER A 50 -19.62 5.24 -6.89
C SER A 50 -18.20 5.56 -7.28
N ILE A 51 -17.99 6.82 -7.63
CA ILE A 51 -16.69 7.41 -7.87
C ILE A 51 -16.38 8.37 -6.72
N PHE A 52 -15.34 8.06 -5.96
CA PHE A 52 -14.83 8.92 -4.92
C PHE A 52 -13.51 9.57 -5.34
N LYS A 53 -13.26 10.77 -4.80
CA LYS A 53 -12.02 11.52 -5.04
C LYS A 53 -11.51 12.13 -3.74
N PHE A 54 -10.21 12.03 -3.52
CA PHE A 54 -9.55 12.81 -2.48
C PHE A 54 -9.32 14.25 -2.95
N ILE A 55 -9.81 15.20 -2.15
CA ILE A 55 -9.58 16.62 -2.32
C ILE A 55 -8.67 17.07 -1.20
N LYS A 56 -7.51 17.63 -1.56
CA LYS A 56 -6.60 18.24 -0.60
C LYS A 56 -7.19 19.56 -0.11
N THR A 57 -7.41 19.70 1.20
CA THR A 57 -7.97 20.93 1.80
C THR A 57 -6.89 21.79 2.44
N LYS A 58 -5.87 21.17 3.05
CA LYS A 58 -4.70 21.83 3.64
C LYS A 58 -3.43 21.02 3.34
N LYS A 59 -2.28 21.45 3.87
CA LYS A 59 -1.05 20.66 3.80
C LYS A 59 -1.31 19.30 4.49
N LYS A 60 -1.14 18.21 3.74
CA LYS A 60 -1.38 16.82 4.18
C LYS A 60 -2.78 16.52 4.77
N THR A 61 -3.76 17.40 4.62
CA THR A 61 -5.15 17.12 4.96
C THR A 61 -5.95 16.80 3.70
N PHE A 62 -6.62 15.66 3.67
CA PHE A 62 -7.41 15.21 2.53
C PHE A 62 -8.85 14.91 2.96
N LYS A 63 -9.81 15.29 2.11
CA LYS A 63 -11.23 14.96 2.27
C LYS A 63 -11.65 14.04 1.15
N LEU A 64 -12.27 12.91 1.50
CA LEU A 64 -12.91 12.03 0.54
C LEU A 64 -14.28 12.62 0.14
N VAL A 65 -14.47 12.85 -1.15
CA VAL A 65 -15.70 13.43 -1.70
C VAL A 65 -16.27 12.49 -2.75
N ASP A 66 -17.56 12.22 -2.63
CA ASP A 66 -18.33 11.52 -3.66
C ASP A 66 -18.56 12.46 -4.86
N ILE A 67 -18.02 12.09 -6.01
CA ILE A 67 -18.16 12.83 -7.28
C ILE A 67 -19.04 12.07 -8.29
N THR A 68 -19.74 11.03 -7.83
CA THR A 68 -20.65 10.25 -8.66
C THR A 68 -21.78 11.14 -9.17
N ARG A 69 -22.06 11.08 -10.47
CA ARG A 69 -23.25 11.71 -11.05
C ARG A 69 -24.43 10.76 -10.88
N TYR A 70 -25.36 11.14 -10.00
CA TYR A 70 -26.61 10.40 -9.78
C TYR A 70 -27.68 10.93 -10.75
N ILE A 71 -28.46 10.03 -11.34
CA ILE A 71 -29.59 10.40 -12.21
C ILE A 71 -30.77 10.90 -11.36
N ASP A 72 -31.05 10.23 -10.24
CA ASP A 72 -32.22 10.52 -9.41
C ASP A 72 -31.87 11.02 -8.01
N LYS A 73 -31.38 10.13 -7.15
CA LYS A 73 -31.09 10.44 -5.74
C LYS A 73 -29.71 9.95 -5.33
N LYS A 74 -29.10 10.73 -4.45
CA LYS A 74 -27.89 10.31 -3.74
C LYS A 74 -28.28 9.33 -2.64
N TYR A 75 -27.68 8.15 -2.68
CA TYR A 75 -27.86 7.13 -1.64
C TYR A 75 -26.78 7.30 -0.58
N GLU A 76 -27.16 7.12 0.69
CA GLU A 76 -26.20 7.00 1.77
C GLU A 76 -25.40 5.70 1.59
N ARG A 77 -24.08 5.79 1.70
CA ARG A 77 -23.18 4.65 1.43
C ARG A 77 -22.36 4.32 2.65
N ASN A 78 -22.35 3.03 2.96
CA ASN A 78 -21.47 2.47 3.97
C ASN A 78 -20.05 2.43 3.42
N ILE A 79 -19.24 3.40 3.83
CA ILE A 79 -17.80 3.38 3.63
C ILE A 79 -17.17 2.62 4.78
N ARG A 80 -16.45 1.56 4.45
CA ARG A 80 -15.67 0.79 5.42
C ARG A 80 -14.26 1.36 5.48
N ILE A 81 -13.74 1.49 6.69
CA ILE A 81 -12.40 1.98 6.94
C ILE A 81 -11.68 0.92 7.77
N ASP A 82 -10.60 0.37 7.22
CA ASP A 82 -9.75 -0.61 7.87
C ASP A 82 -8.33 -0.04 8.01
N TYR A 83 -7.63 -0.44 9.07
CA TYR A 83 -6.25 -0.04 9.33
C TYR A 83 -5.34 -1.26 9.15
N GLU A 84 -4.32 -1.14 8.31
CA GLU A 84 -3.46 -2.25 7.93
C GLU A 84 -1.98 -1.95 8.23
N VAL A 85 -1.27 -2.98 8.70
CA VAL A 85 0.19 -3.02 8.79
C VAL A 85 0.70 -3.71 7.53
N LYS A 86 1.57 -3.05 6.75
CA LYS A 86 2.14 -3.67 5.54
C LYS A 86 3.62 -3.91 5.78
N TYR A 87 3.97 -5.18 6.04
CA TYR A 87 5.31 -5.69 6.26
C TYR A 87 6.22 -5.67 5.00
N LYS A 88 6.15 -4.62 4.17
CA LYS A 88 6.94 -4.51 2.92
C LYS A 88 8.45 -4.54 3.18
N ASP A 89 8.91 -4.04 4.31
CA ASP A 89 10.34 -4.07 4.65
C ASP A 89 10.81 -5.44 5.17
N TRP A 90 9.91 -6.24 5.76
CA TRP A 90 10.21 -7.61 6.17
C TRP A 90 10.43 -8.53 4.96
N LEU A 91 9.59 -8.41 3.93
CA LEU A 91 9.73 -9.16 2.67
C LEU A 91 11.02 -8.81 1.92
N ARG A 92 11.40 -7.54 1.87
CA ARG A 92 12.66 -7.09 1.23
C ARG A 92 13.92 -7.65 1.91
N GLY A 93 13.87 -7.88 3.23
CA GLY A 93 14.96 -8.52 3.97
C GLY A 93 15.10 -10.01 3.60
N GLN A 94 13.97 -10.72 3.49
CA GLN A 94 13.93 -12.14 3.12
C GLN A 94 14.42 -12.38 1.69
N GLU A 95 14.01 -11.54 0.73
CA GLU A 95 14.49 -11.62 -0.67
C GLU A 95 16.01 -11.48 -0.76
N LYS A 96 16.59 -10.51 -0.04
CA LYS A 96 18.05 -10.33 0.01
C LYS A 96 18.76 -11.53 0.61
N LEU A 97 18.23 -12.07 1.71
CA LEU A 97 18.80 -13.23 2.38
C LEU A 97 18.78 -14.47 1.47
N THR A 98 17.68 -14.66 0.74
CA THR A 98 17.51 -15.76 -0.23
C THR A 98 18.51 -15.67 -1.39
N CYS A 99 18.74 -14.47 -1.92
CA CYS A 99 19.77 -14.23 -2.95
C CYS A 99 21.20 -14.52 -2.45
N ILE A 100 21.52 -14.16 -1.20
CA ILE A 100 22.84 -14.41 -0.62
C ILE A 100 23.06 -15.93 -0.43
N LEU A 101 22.06 -16.63 0.09
CA LEU A 101 22.14 -18.09 0.30
C LEU A 101 22.28 -18.85 -1.02
N THR A 102 21.57 -18.44 -2.08
CA THR A 102 21.70 -19.06 -3.41
C THR A 102 23.07 -18.81 -4.03
N LEU A 103 23.64 -17.61 -3.90
CA LEU A 103 25.02 -17.32 -4.33
C LEU A 103 26.07 -18.15 -3.57
N LEU A 104 25.90 -18.31 -2.26
CA LEU A 104 26.77 -19.15 -1.44
C LEU A 104 26.68 -20.63 -1.85
N ALA A 105 25.46 -21.15 -2.09
CA ALA A 105 25.28 -22.52 -2.54
C ALA A 105 25.93 -22.77 -3.92
N LEU A 106 25.77 -21.85 -4.87
CA LEU A 106 26.36 -21.96 -6.20
C LEU A 106 27.89 -21.89 -6.17
N SER A 107 28.46 -20.97 -5.39
CA SER A 107 29.91 -20.86 -5.22
C SER A 107 30.51 -22.08 -4.53
N PHE A 108 29.83 -22.64 -3.53
CA PHE A 108 30.20 -23.89 -2.89
C PHE A 108 30.18 -25.07 -3.87
N LEU A 109 29.12 -25.20 -4.69
CA LEU A 109 29.04 -26.24 -5.73
C LEU A 109 30.15 -26.10 -6.78
N PHE A 110 30.49 -24.87 -7.17
CA PHE A 110 31.57 -24.61 -8.12
C PHE A 110 32.94 -24.96 -7.53
N PHE A 111 33.16 -24.64 -6.25
CA PHE A 111 34.38 -24.99 -5.52
C PHE A 111 34.52 -26.52 -5.36
N PHE A 112 33.46 -27.22 -4.97
CA PHE A 112 33.46 -28.68 -4.89
C PHE A 112 33.69 -29.34 -6.25
N LYS A 113 33.04 -28.84 -7.32
CA LYS A 113 33.27 -29.35 -8.67
C LYS A 113 34.72 -29.17 -9.12
N ASN A 114 35.37 -28.05 -8.77
CA ASN A 114 36.78 -27.83 -9.11
C ASN A 114 37.74 -28.65 -8.24
N ILE A 115 37.45 -28.87 -6.96
CA ILE A 115 38.30 -29.71 -6.10
C ILE A 115 38.19 -31.18 -6.49
N PHE A 116 36.97 -31.72 -6.62
CA PHE A 116 36.76 -33.13 -6.92
C PHE A 116 36.83 -33.46 -8.41
N GLY A 117 36.65 -32.48 -9.30
CA GLY A 117 36.84 -32.63 -10.74
C GLY A 117 38.30 -32.77 -11.17
N VAL A 118 39.25 -32.33 -10.33
CA VAL A 118 40.69 -32.59 -10.49
C VAL A 118 41.05 -34.03 -10.09
N PHE A 119 40.20 -34.71 -9.30
CA PHE A 119 40.33 -36.14 -8.97
C PHE A 119 39.52 -37.06 -9.91
N LYS A 120 39.36 -36.69 -11.18
CA LYS A 120 39.00 -37.67 -12.21
C LYS A 120 40.24 -38.52 -12.53
N VAL A 121 40.38 -39.62 -11.79
CA VAL A 121 41.16 -40.81 -12.19
C VAL A 121 40.39 -41.55 -13.29
#